data_AF-A0AAE9GW64-F1
#
_entry.id   AF-A0AAE9GW64-F1
#
_cell.length_a   1.000
_cell.length_b   1.000
_cell.length_c   1.000
_cell.angle_alpha   90.00
_cell.angle_beta   90.00
_cell.angle_gamma   90.00
#
_symmetry.space_group_name_H-M   'P 1'
#
loop_
_entity.id
_entity.type
_entity.pdbx_description
1 polymer ?
#
loop_
_entity_poly.entity_id
_entity_poly.type
_entity_poly.pdbx_seq_one_letter_code
_entity_poly.pdbx_strand_id
1 'polypeptide(L)'
;MTNCYTLPDTRPYPTDPVKNELLLYAGQIAQSSSIAQRKLAQESLAAGIYTMLQQNHYLGLSVAMSMAPDTAAYQALFNSLDGALQAKTDEEVQWFALPVVLVAGCKQAQSRSADAPALELAACLADYPALRPLAQADWLPKLVHAQDLAAVNAGQWFAAKQSREAAAAFAATLPQADLAFPEGQSVQVVFALGYGSKALQAALLPLKEAALPLMQVWQQALTQSGLTLFANPLQPATPLAALTEGSHMRQRMALDVFATNAIRAIRLQSPRVGVVMAAQQGGTLLFGFNATDGAFEVAEQVFAWPLSPVERIETVQQDFLDLMVECQVEHIRLLHDALPERTELPTYAQALNLPGHNPLFAEHH
;
A
#
# COMPACT_ATOMS: atom_id res chain seq x y z
N MET A 1 3.79 -15.95 25.17
CA MET A 1 3.00 -15.32 24.11
C MET A 1 2.49 -14.01 24.69
N THR A 2 3.21 -12.91 24.45
CA THR A 2 2.76 -11.57 24.82
C THR A 2 1.48 -11.30 24.03
N ASN A 3 0.36 -11.06 24.72
CA ASN A 3 -0.84 -10.56 24.08
C ASN A 3 -0.50 -9.19 23.50
N CYS A 4 -0.14 -9.14 22.21
CA CYS A 4 0.04 -7.89 21.50
C CYS A 4 -1.36 -7.33 21.27
N TYR A 5 -1.70 -6.26 21.99
CA TYR A 5 -2.96 -5.56 21.78
C TYR A 5 -2.91 -4.88 20.41
N THR A 6 -3.82 -5.25 19.52
CA THR A 6 -4.02 -4.59 18.21
C THR A 6 -5.08 -3.50 18.35
N LEU A 7 -4.84 -2.33 17.75
CA LEU A 7 -5.88 -1.30 17.65
C LEU A 7 -7.18 -1.84 17.03
N PRO A 8 -8.34 -1.32 17.46
CA PRO A 8 -9.62 -1.78 16.92
C PRO A 8 -9.76 -1.46 15.43
N ASP A 9 -10.30 -2.41 14.68
CA ASP A 9 -10.64 -2.20 13.28
C ASP A 9 -11.93 -1.38 13.18
N THR A 10 -11.79 -0.18 12.64
CA THR A 10 -12.84 0.84 12.55
C THR A 10 -13.28 1.09 11.11
N ARG A 11 -12.79 0.27 10.16
CA ARG A 11 -13.24 0.34 8.77
C ARG A 11 -14.75 0.05 8.69
N PRO A 12 -15.49 0.77 7.83
CA PRO A 12 -16.94 0.63 7.75
C PRO A 12 -17.31 -0.66 7.01
N TYR A 13 -17.52 -1.74 7.76
CA TYR A 13 -18.06 -2.99 7.22
C TYR A 13 -19.59 -3.02 7.34
N PRO A 14 -20.31 -3.50 6.31
CA PRO A 14 -21.76 -3.63 6.39
C PRO A 14 -22.21 -4.62 7.44
N THR A 15 -23.23 -4.24 8.22
CA THR A 15 -23.82 -5.10 9.25
C THR A 15 -24.88 -6.04 8.69
N ASP A 16 -25.49 -5.68 7.57
CA ASP A 16 -26.57 -6.45 6.94
C ASP A 16 -26.02 -7.38 5.85
N PRO A 17 -26.16 -8.70 5.99
CA PRO A 17 -25.61 -9.64 5.03
C PRO A 17 -26.39 -9.58 3.70
N VAL A 18 -25.64 -9.55 2.60
CA VAL A 18 -26.20 -9.62 1.24
C VAL A 18 -26.06 -11.03 0.69
N LYS A 19 -27.10 -11.52 0.01
CA LYS A 19 -27.04 -12.79 -0.71
C LYS A 19 -26.18 -12.64 -1.96
N ASN A 20 -24.93 -13.07 -1.87
CA ASN A 20 -23.98 -13.10 -2.97
C ASN A 20 -23.09 -14.35 -2.82
N GLU A 21 -22.99 -15.17 -3.86
CA GLU A 21 -22.22 -16.41 -3.82
C GLU A 21 -20.72 -16.17 -3.62
N LEU A 22 -20.18 -15.07 -4.13
CA LEU A 22 -18.77 -14.71 -3.92
C LEU A 22 -18.49 -14.40 -2.44
N LEU A 23 -19.43 -13.72 -1.76
CA LEU A 23 -19.33 -13.46 -0.32
C LEU A 23 -19.39 -14.75 0.50
N LEU A 24 -20.23 -15.71 0.08
CA LEU A 24 -20.29 -17.03 0.72
C LEU A 24 -18.93 -17.73 0.66
N TYR A 25 -18.31 -17.80 -0.52
CA TYR A 25 -17.00 -18.42 -0.66
C TYR A 25 -15.90 -17.63 0.07
N ALA A 26 -15.91 -16.30 0.00
CA ALA A 26 -14.96 -15.46 0.72
C ALA A 26 -15.02 -15.68 2.24
N GLY A 27 -16.23 -15.75 2.81
CA GLY A 27 -16.42 -16.07 4.22
C GLY A 27 -15.92 -17.47 4.58
N GLN A 28 -16.16 -18.48 3.73
CA GLN A 28 -15.61 -19.82 3.92
C GLN A 28 -14.07 -19.83 3.89
N ILE A 29 -13.46 -19.01 3.02
CA ILE A 29 -12.00 -18.90 2.96
C ILE A 29 -11.45 -18.31 4.26
N ALA A 30 -12.07 -17.24 4.75
CA ALA A 30 -11.67 -16.53 5.97
C ALA A 30 -11.87 -17.36 7.25
N GLN A 31 -12.97 -18.11 7.34
CA GLN A 31 -13.42 -18.70 8.61
C GLN A 31 -13.26 -20.24 8.70
N SER A 32 -13.15 -20.95 7.57
CA SER A 32 -13.08 -22.42 7.59
C SER A 32 -11.83 -22.91 8.29
N SER A 33 -11.98 -23.84 9.25
CA SER A 33 -10.87 -24.59 9.86
C SER A 33 -10.41 -25.78 9.00
N SER A 34 -11.22 -26.22 8.04
CA SER A 34 -10.91 -27.32 7.12
C SER A 34 -10.13 -26.82 5.90
N ILE A 35 -8.94 -27.39 5.68
CA ILE A 35 -8.08 -27.10 4.53
C ILE A 35 -8.78 -27.47 3.22
N ALA A 36 -9.45 -28.62 3.17
CA ALA A 36 -10.13 -29.09 1.96
C ALA A 36 -11.30 -28.15 1.58
N GLN A 37 -12.11 -27.74 2.56
CA GLN A 37 -13.21 -26.81 2.32
C GLN A 37 -12.70 -25.43 1.90
N ARG A 38 -11.62 -24.94 2.53
CA ARG A 38 -10.99 -23.67 2.15
C ARG A 38 -10.51 -23.71 0.71
N LYS A 39 -9.86 -24.80 0.28
CA LYS A 39 -9.38 -24.97 -1.09
C LYS A 39 -10.53 -25.00 -2.11
N LEU A 40 -11.59 -25.76 -1.85
CA LEU A 40 -12.77 -25.78 -2.72
C LEU A 40 -13.44 -24.40 -2.84
N ALA A 41 -13.52 -23.66 -1.74
CA ALA A 41 -14.03 -22.29 -1.75
C ALA A 41 -13.13 -21.34 -2.56
N GLN A 42 -11.80 -21.47 -2.46
CA GLN A 42 -10.85 -20.70 -3.29
C GLN A 42 -11.05 -20.98 -4.78
N GLU A 43 -11.14 -22.25 -5.17
CA GLU A 43 -11.36 -22.64 -6.57
C GLU A 43 -12.70 -22.14 -7.10
N SER A 44 -13.77 -22.26 -6.29
CA SER A 44 -15.12 -21.80 -6.65
C SER A 44 -15.18 -20.28 -6.78
N LEU A 45 -14.54 -19.56 -5.85
CA LEU A 45 -14.47 -18.10 -5.89
C LEU A 45 -13.72 -17.61 -7.12
N ALA A 46 -12.54 -18.18 -7.40
CA ALA A 46 -11.74 -17.83 -8.56
C ALA A 46 -12.49 -18.10 -9.88
N ALA A 47 -13.18 -19.24 -9.99
CA ALA A 47 -13.99 -19.57 -11.16
C ALA A 47 -15.16 -18.59 -11.34
N GLY A 48 -15.89 -18.27 -10.25
CA GLY A 48 -17.01 -17.32 -10.29
C GLY A 48 -16.58 -15.93 -10.76
N ILE A 49 -15.46 -15.41 -10.22
CA ILE A 49 -14.90 -14.13 -10.63
C ILE A 49 -14.46 -14.17 -12.10
N TYR A 50 -13.76 -15.22 -12.52
CA TYR A 50 -13.32 -15.36 -13.91
C TYR A 50 -14.50 -15.37 -14.88
N THR A 51 -15.56 -16.12 -14.58
CA THR A 51 -16.78 -16.15 -15.41
C THR A 51 -17.44 -14.78 -15.49
N MET A 52 -17.56 -14.05 -14.38
CA MET A 52 -18.10 -12.69 -14.38
C MET A 52 -17.27 -11.73 -15.24
N LEU A 53 -15.94 -11.82 -15.17
CA LEU A 53 -15.04 -11.02 -15.98
C LEU A 53 -15.18 -11.34 -17.47
N GLN A 54 -15.21 -12.62 -17.82
CA GLN A 54 -15.36 -13.11 -19.19
C GLN A 54 -16.69 -12.67 -19.82
N GLN A 55 -17.77 -12.63 -19.04
CA GLN A 55 -19.10 -12.23 -19.50
C GLN A 55 -19.31 -10.71 -19.50
N ASN A 56 -18.30 -9.91 -19.09
CA ASN A 56 -18.41 -8.47 -18.85
C ASN A 56 -19.56 -8.09 -17.89
N HIS A 57 -19.84 -8.96 -16.91
CA HIS A 57 -20.89 -8.76 -15.91
C HIS A 57 -20.27 -8.56 -14.53
N TYR A 58 -19.98 -7.31 -14.17
CA TYR A 58 -19.20 -7.01 -12.96
C TYR A 58 -20.04 -6.67 -11.72
N LEU A 59 -21.37 -6.52 -11.85
CA LEU A 59 -22.22 -6.06 -10.74
C LEU A 59 -22.11 -6.97 -9.51
N GLY A 60 -22.17 -8.29 -9.71
CA GLY A 60 -22.04 -9.26 -8.62
C GLY A 60 -20.69 -9.14 -7.89
N LEU A 61 -19.59 -8.94 -8.64
CA LEU A 61 -18.26 -8.72 -8.08
C LEU A 61 -18.16 -7.39 -7.33
N SER A 62 -18.64 -6.30 -7.92
CA SER A 62 -18.64 -4.98 -7.27
C SER A 62 -19.42 -5.00 -5.96
N VAL A 63 -20.60 -5.62 -5.95
CA VAL A 63 -21.40 -5.79 -4.72
C VAL A 63 -20.65 -6.64 -3.70
N ALA A 64 -20.01 -7.74 -4.11
CA ALA A 64 -19.24 -8.57 -3.19
C ALA A 64 -18.08 -7.78 -2.54
N MET A 65 -17.34 -7.00 -3.33
CA MET A 65 -16.23 -6.18 -2.82
C MET A 65 -16.72 -5.12 -1.82
N SER A 66 -17.82 -4.42 -2.12
CA SER A 66 -18.39 -3.40 -1.23
C SER A 66 -19.09 -3.97 -0.01
N MET A 67 -19.59 -5.21 -0.09
CA MET A 67 -20.36 -5.87 0.97
C MET A 67 -19.56 -6.93 1.75
N ALA A 68 -18.23 -6.91 1.65
CA ALA A 68 -17.38 -7.76 2.45
C ALA A 68 -17.59 -7.46 3.95
N PRO A 69 -17.88 -8.46 4.80
CA PRO A 69 -18.23 -8.24 6.20
C PRO A 69 -17.03 -7.92 7.10
N ASP A 70 -15.82 -8.18 6.63
CA ASP A 70 -14.58 -7.96 7.37
C ASP A 70 -13.36 -7.92 6.41
N THR A 71 -12.18 -7.59 6.97
CA THR A 71 -10.91 -7.58 6.23
C THR A 71 -10.57 -8.92 5.59
N ALA A 72 -10.78 -10.03 6.30
CA ALA A 72 -10.33 -11.34 5.84
C ALA A 72 -11.14 -11.82 4.62
N ALA A 73 -12.46 -11.59 4.63
CA ALA A 73 -13.33 -11.83 3.49
C ALA A 73 -12.98 -10.90 2.32
N TYR A 74 -12.71 -9.61 2.57
CA TYR A 74 -12.27 -8.68 1.52
C TYR A 74 -10.96 -9.15 0.88
N GLN A 75 -9.97 -9.53 1.69
CA GLN A 75 -8.69 -10.07 1.21
C GLN A 75 -8.88 -11.33 0.35
N ALA A 76 -9.80 -12.23 0.74
CA ALA A 76 -10.10 -13.41 -0.06
C ALA A 76 -10.67 -13.05 -1.44
N LEU A 77 -11.58 -12.08 -1.52
CA LEU A 77 -12.12 -11.54 -2.77
C LEU A 77 -11.01 -10.89 -3.61
N PHE A 78 -10.24 -10.00 -3.00
CA PHE A 78 -9.17 -9.25 -3.65
C PHE A 78 -8.10 -10.19 -4.24
N ASN A 79 -7.62 -11.17 -3.46
CA ASN A 79 -6.63 -12.13 -3.92
C ASN A 79 -7.16 -13.03 -5.05
N SER A 80 -8.44 -13.40 -5.00
CA SER A 80 -9.06 -14.19 -6.06
C SER A 80 -9.26 -13.38 -7.35
N LEU A 81 -9.59 -12.09 -7.21
CA LEU A 81 -9.65 -11.15 -8.32
C LEU A 81 -8.28 -10.95 -8.96
N ASP A 82 -7.26 -10.65 -8.17
CA ASP A 82 -5.89 -10.51 -8.65
C ASP A 82 -5.43 -11.78 -9.38
N GLY A 83 -5.71 -12.96 -8.79
CA GLY A 83 -5.45 -14.24 -9.42
C GLY A 83 -6.17 -14.42 -10.76
N ALA A 84 -7.41 -13.94 -10.92
CA ALA A 84 -8.15 -14.02 -12.19
C ALA A 84 -7.58 -13.11 -13.28
N LEU A 85 -6.90 -12.01 -12.91
CA LEU A 85 -6.26 -11.06 -13.82
C LEU A 85 -4.87 -11.50 -14.29
N GLN A 86 -4.28 -12.54 -13.71
CA GLN A 86 -3.02 -13.11 -14.18
C GLN A 86 -3.20 -13.92 -15.48
N ALA A 87 -2.14 -14.02 -16.27
CA ALA A 87 -2.10 -14.87 -17.46
C ALA A 87 -2.26 -16.36 -17.09
N LYS A 88 -3.15 -17.06 -17.77
CA LYS A 88 -3.49 -18.47 -17.57
C LYS A 88 -3.01 -19.32 -18.74
N THR A 89 -3.01 -18.78 -19.95
CA THR A 89 -2.54 -19.42 -21.18
C THR A 89 -1.30 -18.72 -21.73
N ASP A 90 -0.67 -19.31 -22.75
CA ASP A 90 0.50 -18.72 -23.41
C ASP A 90 0.12 -17.62 -24.41
N GLU A 91 -1.15 -17.56 -24.81
CA GLU A 91 -1.72 -16.48 -25.64
C GLU A 91 -1.98 -15.21 -24.82
N GLU A 92 -2.25 -15.37 -23.52
CA GLU A 92 -2.47 -14.26 -22.61
C GLU A 92 -1.13 -13.61 -22.19
N VAL A 93 -1.16 -12.30 -21.98
CA VAL A 93 -0.02 -11.56 -21.44
C VAL A 93 -0.13 -11.39 -19.93
N GLN A 94 1.01 -11.42 -19.25
CA GLN A 94 1.10 -11.06 -17.84
C GLN A 94 1.43 -9.57 -17.72
N TRP A 95 0.49 -8.81 -17.16
CA TRP A 95 0.73 -7.45 -16.72
C TRP A 95 1.43 -7.40 -15.36
N PHE A 96 2.34 -6.45 -15.19
CA PHE A 96 2.96 -6.20 -13.90
C PHE A 96 3.27 -4.71 -13.73
N ALA A 97 3.51 -4.31 -12.49
CA ALA A 97 4.00 -2.99 -12.15
C ALA A 97 5.16 -3.11 -11.16
N LEU A 98 6.16 -2.26 -11.34
CA LEU A 98 7.25 -2.02 -10.40
C LEU A 98 6.96 -0.69 -9.69
N PRO A 99 6.49 -0.72 -8.42
CA PRO A 99 6.27 0.49 -7.66
C PRO A 99 7.61 1.16 -7.33
N VAL A 100 7.64 2.49 -7.37
CA VAL A 100 8.79 3.29 -6.94
C VAL A 100 8.28 4.38 -6.02
N VAL A 101 8.65 4.30 -4.75
CA VAL A 101 8.32 5.35 -3.78
C VAL A 101 9.38 6.44 -3.88
N LEU A 102 8.93 7.66 -4.15
CA LEU A 102 9.75 8.84 -4.30
C LEU A 102 9.58 9.73 -3.07
N VAL A 103 10.67 9.90 -2.32
CA VAL A 103 10.77 10.92 -1.26
C VAL A 103 11.53 12.10 -1.84
N ALA A 104 10.89 13.25 -1.92
CA ALA A 104 11.45 14.43 -2.53
C ALA A 104 11.45 15.63 -1.57
N GLY A 105 12.45 16.47 -1.72
CA GLY A 105 12.56 17.78 -1.09
C GLY A 105 12.89 18.85 -2.13
N CYS A 106 12.02 19.85 -2.24
CA CYS A 106 12.15 20.95 -3.20
C CYS A 106 11.99 22.31 -2.50
N LYS A 107 12.80 23.31 -2.89
CA LYS A 107 12.63 24.69 -2.39
C LYS A 107 11.53 25.48 -3.10
N GLN A 108 11.13 25.02 -4.29
CA GLN A 108 10.07 25.57 -5.11
C GLN A 108 9.40 24.41 -5.82
N ALA A 109 8.10 24.51 -6.11
CA ALA A 109 7.40 23.46 -6.84
C ALA A 109 8.05 23.24 -8.22
N GLN A 110 8.22 21.98 -8.61
CA GLN A 110 8.82 21.56 -9.88
C GLN A 110 7.95 20.50 -10.56
N SER A 111 8.01 20.45 -11.89
CA SER A 111 7.45 19.37 -12.69
C SER A 111 8.58 18.62 -13.40
N ARG A 112 8.39 17.32 -13.65
CA ARG A 112 9.35 16.46 -14.34
C ARG A 112 8.63 15.53 -15.30
N SER A 113 9.21 15.31 -16.49
CA SER A 113 8.70 14.28 -17.39
C SER A 113 8.63 12.93 -16.68
N ALA A 114 7.49 12.26 -16.76
CA ALA A 114 7.30 10.92 -16.21
C ALA A 114 7.89 9.82 -17.12
N ASP A 115 8.99 10.09 -17.83
CA ASP A 115 9.62 9.08 -18.69
C ASP A 115 10.13 7.91 -17.85
N ALA A 116 9.76 6.70 -18.24
CA ALA A 116 10.30 5.49 -17.65
C ALA A 116 11.70 5.22 -18.23
N PRO A 117 12.74 4.97 -17.40
CA PRO A 117 14.07 4.58 -17.86
C PRO A 117 14.09 3.10 -18.29
N ALA A 118 13.23 2.74 -19.24
CA ALA A 118 12.94 1.35 -19.60
C ALA A 118 14.20 0.59 -20.07
N LEU A 119 15.07 1.25 -20.82
CA LEU A 119 16.30 0.64 -21.33
C LEU A 119 17.27 0.33 -20.18
N GLU A 120 17.47 1.29 -19.28
CA GLU A 120 18.35 1.17 -18.11
C GLU A 120 17.80 0.16 -17.10
N LEU A 121 16.48 0.13 -16.91
CA LEU A 121 15.81 -0.90 -16.10
C LEU A 121 16.04 -2.29 -16.68
N ALA A 122 15.79 -2.47 -17.98
CA ALA A 122 16.00 -3.76 -18.64
C ALA A 122 17.46 -4.21 -18.56
N ALA A 123 18.41 -3.30 -18.79
CA ALA A 123 19.83 -3.57 -18.65
C ALA A 123 20.19 -4.01 -17.22
N CYS A 124 19.74 -3.26 -16.21
CA CYS A 124 19.99 -3.58 -14.81
C CYS A 124 19.38 -4.94 -14.42
N LEU A 125 18.16 -5.24 -14.86
CA LEU A 125 17.45 -6.48 -14.51
C LEU A 125 18.06 -7.71 -15.21
N ALA A 126 18.69 -7.55 -16.37
CA ALA A 126 19.30 -8.64 -17.13
C ALA A 126 20.46 -9.33 -16.38
N ASP A 127 21.14 -8.59 -15.50
CA ASP A 127 22.24 -9.09 -14.67
C ASP A 127 21.77 -10.08 -13.58
N TYR A 128 20.46 -10.13 -13.31
CA TYR A 128 19.88 -10.96 -12.24
C TYR A 128 19.05 -12.11 -12.82
N PRO A 129 19.52 -13.37 -12.76
CA PRO A 129 18.87 -14.51 -13.43
C PRO A 129 17.38 -14.68 -13.11
N ALA A 130 16.97 -14.47 -11.86
CA ALA A 130 15.59 -14.59 -11.43
C ALA A 130 14.68 -13.46 -11.97
N LEU A 131 15.25 -12.33 -12.37
CA LEU A 131 14.52 -11.14 -12.84
C LEU A 131 14.63 -10.94 -14.36
N ARG A 132 15.42 -11.75 -15.06
CA ARG A 132 15.60 -11.66 -16.53
C ARG A 132 14.29 -11.64 -17.34
N PRO A 133 13.21 -12.35 -16.96
CA PRO A 133 11.95 -12.19 -17.66
C PRO A 133 11.47 -10.73 -17.72
N LEU A 134 11.66 -9.96 -16.65
CA LEU A 134 11.29 -8.53 -16.59
C LEU A 134 12.15 -7.68 -17.53
N ALA A 135 13.42 -8.06 -17.76
CA ALA A 135 14.29 -7.38 -18.72
C ALA A 135 13.82 -7.56 -20.18
N GLN A 136 13.01 -8.57 -20.46
CA GLN A 136 12.46 -8.88 -21.78
C GLN A 136 11.01 -8.40 -21.96
N ALA A 137 10.44 -7.77 -20.93
CA ALA A 137 9.08 -7.25 -20.99
C ALA A 137 8.95 -6.04 -21.92
N ASP A 138 7.74 -5.84 -22.43
CA ASP A 138 7.33 -4.57 -23.04
C ASP A 138 7.05 -3.56 -21.92
N TRP A 139 8.05 -2.74 -21.59
CA TRP A 139 7.89 -1.64 -20.64
C TRP A 139 7.16 -0.47 -21.29
N LEU A 140 6.23 0.14 -20.55
CA LEU A 140 5.57 1.36 -20.98
C LEU A 140 6.55 2.54 -20.92
N PRO A 141 6.43 3.51 -21.85
CA PRO A 141 7.38 4.62 -21.95
C PRO A 141 7.23 5.66 -20.83
N LYS A 142 6.10 5.65 -20.12
CA LYS A 142 5.78 6.61 -19.05
C LYS A 142 5.46 5.87 -17.75
N LEU A 143 5.87 6.48 -16.64
CA LEU A 143 5.45 6.10 -15.30
C LEU A 143 3.99 6.47 -15.10
N VAL A 144 3.25 5.59 -14.43
CA VAL A 144 1.83 5.78 -14.13
C VAL A 144 1.69 6.25 -12.68
N HIS A 145 0.85 7.27 -12.46
CA HIS A 145 0.54 7.75 -11.12
C HIS A 145 -0.38 6.77 -10.38
N ALA A 146 -0.32 6.79 -9.04
CA ALA A 146 -1.18 5.92 -8.22
C ALA A 146 -2.67 6.08 -8.52
N GLN A 147 -3.13 7.32 -8.71
CA GLN A 147 -4.54 7.61 -9.03
C GLN A 147 -4.95 7.04 -10.39
N ASP A 148 -4.06 7.10 -11.38
CA ASP A 148 -4.32 6.64 -12.74
C ASP A 148 -4.34 5.11 -12.78
N LEU A 149 -3.43 4.47 -12.06
CA LEU A 149 -3.42 3.01 -11.92
C LEU A 149 -4.67 2.51 -11.17
N ALA A 150 -5.08 3.20 -10.11
CA ALA A 150 -6.28 2.88 -9.33
C ALA A 150 -7.58 3.07 -10.11
N ALA A 151 -7.59 3.97 -11.12
CA ALA A 151 -8.75 4.20 -11.98
C ALA A 151 -8.99 3.07 -12.99
N VAL A 152 -8.00 2.20 -13.22
CA VAL A 152 -8.16 1.04 -14.12
C VAL A 152 -8.97 -0.05 -13.41
N ASN A 153 -10.15 -0.34 -13.94
CA ASN A 153 -11.01 -1.38 -13.38
C ASN A 153 -10.59 -2.80 -13.81
N ALA A 154 -11.08 -3.80 -13.10
CA ALA A 154 -10.75 -5.21 -13.36
C ALA A 154 -11.15 -5.69 -14.76
N GLY A 155 -12.23 -5.17 -15.33
CA GLY A 155 -12.65 -5.51 -16.70
C GLY A 155 -11.63 -5.04 -17.74
N GLN A 156 -11.07 -3.84 -17.56
CA GLN A 156 -10.01 -3.30 -18.43
C GLN A 156 -8.75 -4.16 -18.34
N TRP A 157 -8.30 -4.51 -17.13
CA TRP A 157 -7.16 -5.43 -16.95
C TRP A 157 -7.41 -6.80 -17.58
N PHE A 158 -8.62 -7.34 -17.40
CA PHE A 158 -8.99 -8.64 -17.95
C PHE A 158 -9.04 -8.63 -19.48
N ALA A 159 -9.52 -7.54 -20.10
CA ALA A 159 -9.50 -7.38 -21.55
C ALA A 159 -8.05 -7.18 -22.07
N ALA A 160 -7.25 -6.37 -21.37
CA ALA A 160 -5.88 -6.05 -21.76
C ALA A 160 -4.93 -7.26 -21.67
N LYS A 161 -5.27 -8.30 -20.89
CA LYS A 161 -4.43 -9.51 -20.79
C LYS A 161 -4.66 -10.52 -21.92
N GLN A 162 -5.71 -10.38 -22.74
CA GLN A 162 -6.16 -11.43 -23.66
C GLN A 162 -5.18 -11.70 -24.81
N SER A 163 -4.42 -10.68 -25.25
CA SER A 163 -3.36 -10.82 -26.26
C SER A 163 -2.38 -9.66 -26.17
N ARG A 164 -1.25 -9.76 -26.88
CA ARG A 164 -0.25 -8.68 -26.94
C ARG A 164 -0.79 -7.42 -27.63
N GLU A 165 -1.66 -7.58 -28.62
CA GLU A 165 -2.33 -6.48 -29.32
C GLU A 165 -3.32 -5.76 -28.39
N ALA A 166 -4.12 -6.52 -27.63
CA ALA A 166 -5.03 -5.96 -26.64
C ALA A 166 -4.27 -5.18 -25.56
N ALA A 167 -3.12 -5.70 -25.13
CA ALA A 167 -2.25 -5.06 -24.16
C ALA A 167 -1.67 -3.75 -24.70
N ALA A 168 -1.14 -3.74 -25.92
CA ALA A 168 -0.60 -2.55 -26.57
C ALA A 168 -1.67 -1.48 -26.79
N ALA A 169 -2.87 -1.88 -27.22
CA ALA A 169 -4.00 -0.96 -27.39
C ALA A 169 -4.41 -0.33 -26.05
N PHE A 170 -4.48 -1.12 -24.98
CA PHE A 170 -4.78 -0.63 -23.65
C PHE A 170 -3.67 0.30 -23.12
N ALA A 171 -2.39 -0.05 -23.29
CA ALA A 171 -1.25 0.76 -22.88
C ALA A 171 -1.30 2.18 -23.46
N ALA A 172 -1.74 2.33 -24.71
CA ALA A 172 -1.89 3.61 -25.37
C ALA A 172 -3.00 4.51 -24.78
N THR A 173 -3.91 3.95 -23.98
CA THR A 173 -5.00 4.70 -23.32
C THR A 173 -4.62 5.23 -21.94
N LEU A 174 -3.51 4.76 -21.36
CA LEU A 174 -3.10 5.17 -20.02
C LEU A 174 -2.62 6.63 -20.02
N PRO A 175 -2.95 7.41 -18.97
CA PRO A 175 -2.49 8.80 -18.86
C PRO A 175 -0.97 8.94 -18.92
N GLN A 176 -0.50 10.01 -19.57
CA GLN A 176 0.92 10.33 -19.75
C GLN A 176 1.27 11.67 -19.09
N ALA A 177 0.85 11.86 -17.84
CA ALA A 177 1.06 13.10 -17.10
C ALA A 177 2.47 13.17 -16.50
N ASP A 178 3.04 14.38 -16.46
CA ASP A 178 4.30 14.64 -15.76
C ASP A 178 4.20 14.38 -14.25
N LEU A 179 5.36 14.20 -13.61
CA LEU A 179 5.50 14.10 -12.16
C LEU A 179 5.55 15.50 -11.54
N ALA A 180 4.69 15.75 -10.57
CA ALA A 180 4.73 16.97 -9.77
C ALA A 180 5.54 16.75 -8.47
N PHE A 181 6.38 17.72 -8.15
CA PHE A 181 7.10 17.80 -6.88
C PHE A 181 6.76 19.13 -6.22
N PRO A 182 5.87 19.15 -5.21
CA PRO A 182 5.47 20.39 -4.54
C PRO A 182 6.65 21.01 -3.77
N GLU A 183 6.52 22.28 -3.40
CA GLU A 183 7.45 22.92 -2.47
C GLU A 183 7.42 22.22 -1.10
N GLY A 184 8.59 22.08 -0.48
CA GLY A 184 8.76 21.36 0.77
C GLY A 184 9.11 19.89 0.56
N GLN A 185 8.64 19.05 1.47
CA GLN A 185 8.85 17.61 1.42
C GLN A 185 7.59 16.90 0.91
N SER A 186 7.77 15.89 0.07
CA SER A 186 6.68 15.09 -0.46
C SER A 186 7.07 13.62 -0.57
N VAL A 187 6.10 12.74 -0.32
CA VAL A 187 6.24 11.30 -0.55
C VAL A 187 5.13 10.84 -1.48
N GLN A 188 5.51 10.37 -2.66
CA GLN A 188 4.60 9.87 -3.68
C GLN A 188 5.04 8.49 -4.19
N VAL A 189 4.12 7.73 -4.78
CA VAL A 189 4.43 6.46 -5.44
C VAL A 189 4.02 6.53 -6.89
N VAL A 190 4.90 6.07 -7.75
CA VAL A 190 4.71 5.95 -9.19
C VAL A 190 5.01 4.52 -9.62
N PHE A 191 4.50 4.12 -10.77
CA PHE A 191 4.55 2.74 -11.23
C PHE A 191 5.18 2.67 -12.61
N ALA A 192 6.28 1.92 -12.73
CA ALA A 192 6.77 1.49 -14.02
C ALA A 192 5.98 0.24 -14.44
N LEU A 193 5.17 0.36 -15.48
CA LEU A 193 4.31 -0.73 -15.95
C LEU A 193 4.99 -1.47 -17.10
N GLY A 194 4.73 -2.77 -17.16
CA GLY A 194 5.08 -3.58 -18.31
C GLY A 194 4.15 -4.77 -18.48
N TYR A 195 4.26 -5.40 -19.64
CA TYR A 195 3.59 -6.65 -19.93
C TYR A 195 4.46 -7.56 -20.79
N GLY A 196 4.10 -8.82 -20.87
CA GLY A 196 4.84 -9.81 -21.66
C GLY A 196 4.26 -11.20 -21.47
N SER A 197 5.04 -12.25 -21.76
CA SER A 197 4.53 -13.61 -21.65
C SER A 197 4.23 -14.01 -20.20
N LYS A 198 3.48 -15.10 -20.04
CA LYS A 198 3.18 -15.73 -18.74
C LYS A 198 4.43 -16.00 -17.88
N ALA A 199 5.61 -16.18 -18.49
CA ALA A 199 6.87 -16.39 -17.78
C ALA A 199 7.24 -15.25 -16.82
N LEU A 200 6.70 -14.04 -17.01
CA LEU A 200 6.91 -12.91 -16.09
C LEU A 200 6.43 -13.21 -14.67
N GLN A 201 5.42 -14.06 -14.48
CA GLN A 201 4.91 -14.40 -13.15
C GLN A 201 6.00 -14.95 -12.23
N ALA A 202 6.93 -15.74 -12.78
CA ALA A 202 8.03 -16.32 -12.02
C ALA A 202 9.07 -15.27 -11.58
N ALA A 203 9.05 -14.07 -12.17
CA ALA A 203 9.95 -12.96 -11.85
C ALA A 203 9.32 -11.89 -10.95
N LEU A 204 8.04 -12.04 -10.56
CA LEU A 204 7.36 -11.17 -9.59
C LEU A 204 7.77 -11.54 -8.16
N LEU A 205 9.06 -11.35 -7.87
CA LEU A 205 9.74 -11.76 -6.65
C LEU A 205 10.44 -10.56 -6.01
N PRO A 206 10.81 -10.63 -4.72
CA PRO A 206 11.61 -9.60 -4.07
C PRO A 206 12.90 -9.29 -4.84
N LEU A 207 13.22 -8.00 -4.99
CA LEU A 207 14.38 -7.52 -5.76
C LEU A 207 15.73 -8.00 -5.20
N LYS A 208 15.84 -8.18 -3.88
CA LYS A 208 17.07 -8.60 -3.18
C LYS A 208 18.27 -7.75 -3.62
N GLU A 209 19.31 -8.38 -4.17
CA GLU A 209 20.56 -7.74 -4.61
C GLU A 209 20.35 -6.74 -5.77
N ALA A 210 19.23 -6.81 -6.49
CA ALA A 210 18.89 -5.85 -7.54
C ALA A 210 18.35 -4.52 -7.00
N ALA A 211 17.96 -4.44 -5.72
CA ALA A 211 17.33 -3.25 -5.16
C ALA A 211 18.26 -2.02 -5.21
N LEU A 212 19.50 -2.14 -4.71
CA LEU A 212 20.43 -1.01 -4.66
C LEU A 212 20.81 -0.49 -6.07
N PRO A 213 21.13 -1.35 -7.06
CA PRO A 213 21.40 -0.85 -8.42
C PRO A 213 20.16 -0.21 -9.07
N LEU A 214 18.97 -0.75 -8.86
CA LEU A 214 17.74 -0.13 -9.35
C LEU A 214 17.48 1.23 -8.71
N MET A 215 17.78 1.41 -7.42
CA MET A 215 17.71 2.74 -6.79
C MET A 215 18.59 3.75 -7.52
N GLN A 216 19.78 3.35 -7.97
CA GLN A 216 20.68 4.23 -8.72
C GLN A 216 20.12 4.58 -10.11
N VAL A 217 19.53 3.61 -10.82
CA VAL A 217 18.86 3.86 -12.11
C VAL A 217 17.76 4.91 -11.94
N TRP A 218 16.89 4.72 -10.96
CA TRP A 218 15.80 5.66 -10.68
C TRP A 218 16.30 7.03 -10.26
N GLN A 219 17.31 7.07 -9.39
CA GLN A 219 17.92 8.31 -8.96
C GLN A 219 18.47 9.11 -10.14
N GLN A 220 19.21 8.46 -11.05
CA GLN A 220 19.81 9.10 -12.22
C GLN A 220 18.75 9.60 -13.21
N ALA A 221 17.69 8.81 -13.44
CA ALA A 221 16.63 9.16 -14.37
C ALA A 221 15.80 10.38 -13.92
N LEU A 222 15.57 10.50 -12.60
CA LEU A 222 14.61 11.46 -12.05
C LEU A 222 15.26 12.70 -11.39
N THR A 223 16.55 12.65 -11.02
CA THR A 223 17.21 13.79 -10.35
C THR A 223 17.35 14.99 -11.30
N GLN A 224 17.19 16.19 -10.74
CA GLN A 224 17.49 17.46 -11.41
C GLN A 224 17.96 18.53 -10.43
N SER A 225 18.42 19.67 -10.94
CA SER A 225 18.85 20.79 -10.11
C SER A 225 17.70 21.30 -9.22
N GLY A 226 17.98 21.47 -7.92
CA GLY A 226 17.01 21.96 -6.94
C GLY A 226 16.04 20.90 -6.38
N LEU A 227 16.15 19.64 -6.83
CA LEU A 227 15.41 18.49 -6.31
C LEU A 227 16.36 17.59 -5.51
N THR A 228 16.09 17.42 -4.21
CA THR A 228 16.65 16.31 -3.44
C THR A 228 15.68 15.14 -3.56
N LEU A 229 16.12 14.04 -4.15
CA LEU A 229 15.27 12.87 -4.39
C LEU A 229 15.89 11.64 -3.73
N PHE A 230 15.05 10.78 -3.19
CA PHE A 230 15.35 9.40 -2.87
C PHE A 230 14.30 8.53 -3.54
N ALA A 231 14.74 7.57 -4.34
CA ALA A 231 13.86 6.63 -5.03
C ALA A 231 14.02 5.22 -4.46
N ASN A 232 12.92 4.64 -4.00
CA ASN A 232 12.87 3.29 -3.43
C ASN A 232 12.02 2.37 -4.32
N PRO A 233 12.63 1.57 -5.21
CA PRO A 233 11.91 0.58 -5.99
C PRO A 233 11.48 -0.57 -5.09
N LEU A 234 10.21 -0.94 -5.16
CA LEU A 234 9.64 -2.09 -4.46
C LEU A 234 9.68 -3.33 -5.36
N GLN A 235 9.27 -4.47 -4.81
CA GLN A 235 9.16 -5.68 -5.62
C GLN A 235 8.14 -5.50 -6.76
N PRO A 236 8.45 -5.99 -7.97
CA PRO A 236 7.48 -6.05 -9.05
C PRO A 236 6.35 -7.01 -8.68
N ALA A 237 5.12 -6.62 -8.95
CA ALA A 237 3.93 -7.40 -8.65
C ALA A 237 2.86 -7.22 -9.73
N THR A 238 1.76 -7.97 -9.62
CA THR A 238 0.57 -7.70 -10.43
C THR A 238 0.06 -6.27 -10.17
N PRO A 239 -0.65 -5.63 -11.12
CA PRO A 239 -1.07 -4.23 -10.96
C PRO A 239 -1.84 -3.95 -9.65
N LEU A 240 -2.74 -4.84 -9.22
CA LEU A 240 -3.51 -4.66 -8.00
C LEU A 240 -2.63 -4.79 -6.74
N ALA A 241 -1.78 -5.82 -6.68
CA ALA A 241 -0.87 -6.02 -5.56
C ALA A 241 0.17 -4.88 -5.48
N ALA A 242 0.72 -4.46 -6.62
CA ALA A 242 1.64 -3.34 -6.72
C ALA A 242 1.02 -2.05 -6.16
N LEU A 243 -0.24 -1.75 -6.49
CA LEU A 243 -0.95 -0.58 -5.97
C LEU A 243 -1.10 -0.64 -4.44
N THR A 244 -1.48 -1.80 -3.89
CA THR A 244 -1.60 -2.00 -2.44
C THR A 244 -0.25 -1.81 -1.73
N GLU A 245 0.79 -2.52 -2.18
CA GLU A 245 2.13 -2.47 -1.57
C GLU A 245 2.76 -1.08 -1.71
N GLY A 246 2.61 -0.47 -2.89
CA GLY A 246 3.08 0.87 -3.19
C GLY A 246 2.41 1.93 -2.31
N SER A 247 1.08 1.86 -2.15
CA SER A 247 0.34 2.79 -1.27
C SER A 247 0.72 2.61 0.20
N HIS A 248 0.82 1.38 0.70
CA HIS A 248 1.26 1.10 2.07
C HIS A 248 2.67 1.68 2.31
N MET A 249 3.64 1.36 1.45
CA MET A 249 5.01 1.86 1.60
C MET A 249 5.10 3.39 1.47
N ARG A 250 4.30 4.00 0.59
CA ARG A 250 4.20 5.46 0.50
C ARG A 250 3.72 6.07 1.82
N GLN A 251 2.68 5.50 2.44
CA GLN A 251 2.20 5.96 3.75
C GLN A 251 3.26 5.78 4.83
N ARG A 252 3.95 4.63 4.85
CA ARG A 252 5.05 4.36 5.79
C ARG A 252 6.14 5.42 5.69
N MET A 253 6.66 5.65 4.50
CA MET A 253 7.72 6.65 4.29
C MET A 253 7.24 8.07 4.57
N ALA A 254 5.96 8.38 4.32
CA ALA A 254 5.36 9.66 4.70
C ALA A 254 5.30 9.83 6.23
N LEU A 255 4.94 8.77 6.96
CA LEU A 255 4.97 8.72 8.42
C LEU A 255 6.41 8.88 8.95
N ASP A 256 7.40 8.20 8.35
CA ASP A 256 8.81 8.33 8.74
C ASP A 256 9.30 9.79 8.64
N VAL A 257 9.04 10.44 7.50
CA VAL A 257 9.40 11.84 7.26
C VAL A 257 8.67 12.77 8.23
N PHE A 258 7.36 12.55 8.42
CA PHE A 258 6.54 13.34 9.34
C PHE A 258 7.03 13.21 10.79
N ALA A 259 7.17 11.98 11.28
CA ALA A 259 7.57 11.67 12.64
C ALA A 259 8.95 12.23 12.96
N THR A 260 9.93 12.07 12.05
CA THR A 260 11.29 12.59 12.24
C THR A 260 11.28 14.11 12.39
N ASN A 261 10.51 14.81 11.57
CA ASN A 261 10.34 16.25 11.68
C ASN A 261 9.66 16.65 12.99
N ALA A 262 8.59 15.94 13.36
CA ALA A 262 7.81 16.24 14.55
C ALA A 262 8.59 16.02 15.85
N ILE A 263 9.27 14.88 15.96
CA ILE A 263 10.16 14.54 17.06
C ILE A 263 11.28 15.58 17.18
N ARG A 264 11.90 15.96 16.07
CA ARG A 264 12.94 17.01 16.08
C ARG A 264 12.39 18.35 16.56
N ALA A 265 11.23 18.78 16.07
CA ALA A 265 10.61 20.04 16.46
C ALA A 265 10.28 20.08 17.96
N ILE A 266 9.76 18.99 18.51
CA ILE A 266 9.46 18.87 19.94
C ILE A 266 10.75 18.87 20.76
N ARG A 267 11.78 18.12 20.34
CA ARG A 267 13.07 18.04 21.03
C ARG A 267 13.81 19.37 21.16
N LEU A 268 13.52 20.34 20.30
CA LEU A 268 14.06 21.70 20.43
C LEU A 268 13.49 22.46 21.64
N GLN A 269 12.30 22.09 22.11
CA GLN A 269 11.56 22.80 23.17
C GLN A 269 11.44 21.98 24.45
N SER A 270 11.35 20.65 24.34
CA SER A 270 11.22 19.72 25.46
C SER A 270 12.10 18.49 25.23
N PRO A 271 12.86 18.01 26.23
CA PRO A 271 13.73 16.86 26.06
C PRO A 271 12.97 15.55 25.81
N ARG A 272 11.67 15.48 26.12
CA ARG A 272 10.86 14.26 26.07
C ARG A 272 9.68 14.41 25.12
N VAL A 273 9.60 13.49 24.16
CA VAL A 273 8.51 13.37 23.20
C VAL A 273 7.53 12.34 23.69
N GLY A 274 6.25 12.71 23.78
CA GLY A 274 5.13 11.82 24.03
C GLY A 274 4.37 11.55 22.74
N VAL A 275 3.94 10.31 22.55
CA VAL A 275 3.28 9.85 21.32
C VAL A 275 1.98 9.14 21.65
N VAL A 276 0.92 9.44 20.89
CA VAL A 276 -0.39 8.79 21.01
C VAL A 276 -0.71 8.09 19.70
N MET A 277 -1.12 6.83 19.80
CA MET A 277 -1.61 6.03 18.68
C MET A 277 -3.07 5.63 18.95
N ALA A 278 -3.95 5.90 17.99
CA ALA A 278 -5.38 5.60 18.14
C ALA A 278 -6.01 5.21 16.81
N ALA A 279 -7.04 4.36 16.86
CA ALA A 279 -7.95 4.19 15.73
C ALA A 279 -9.08 5.22 15.82
N GLN A 280 -9.56 5.69 14.68
CA GLN A 280 -10.70 6.58 14.55
C GLN A 280 -11.77 5.95 13.67
N GLN A 281 -13.04 6.09 14.08
CA GLN A 281 -14.20 5.65 13.30
C GLN A 281 -14.09 6.13 11.85
N GLY A 282 -14.36 5.23 10.90
CA GLY A 282 -14.16 5.47 9.47
C GLY A 282 -12.87 4.85 8.90
N GLY A 283 -12.11 4.11 9.70
CA GLY A 283 -10.98 3.32 9.23
C GLY A 283 -9.69 4.11 9.08
N THR A 284 -9.41 5.03 10.00
CA THR A 284 -8.16 5.80 10.01
C THR A 284 -7.38 5.53 11.29
N LEU A 285 -6.07 5.32 11.18
CA LEU A 285 -5.17 5.34 12.34
C LEU A 285 -4.55 6.73 12.47
N LEU A 286 -4.49 7.23 13.70
CA LEU A 286 -3.95 8.54 14.04
C LEU A 286 -2.69 8.38 14.88
N PHE A 287 -1.65 9.15 14.54
CA PHE A 287 -0.37 9.19 15.22
C PHE A 287 -0.06 10.62 15.64
N GLY A 288 -0.20 10.91 16.94
CA GLY A 288 0.04 12.22 17.52
C GLY A 288 1.41 12.32 18.16
N PHE A 289 2.09 13.44 17.94
CA PHE A 289 3.39 13.76 18.53
C PHE A 289 3.26 15.02 19.38
N ASN A 290 3.58 14.91 20.66
CA ASN A 290 3.47 16.00 21.64
C ASN A 290 4.71 16.07 22.54
N ALA A 291 4.86 17.17 23.27
CA ALA A 291 5.69 17.15 24.47
C ALA A 291 5.02 16.30 25.55
N THR A 292 5.80 15.60 26.38
CA THR A 292 5.21 14.84 27.51
C THR A 292 4.64 15.75 28.59
N ASP A 293 5.17 16.97 28.69
CA ASP A 293 4.71 17.99 29.63
C ASP A 293 3.82 19.00 28.87
N GLY A 294 2.56 19.09 29.29
CA GLY A 294 1.56 19.97 28.67
C GLY A 294 1.82 21.46 28.89
N ALA A 295 2.83 21.85 29.69
CA ALA A 295 3.25 23.24 29.83
C ALA A 295 3.98 23.79 28.59
N PHE A 296 4.41 22.93 27.67
CA PHE A 296 5.04 23.34 26.41
C PHE A 296 4.01 23.35 25.28
N GLU A 297 3.65 24.53 24.80
CA GLU A 297 2.78 24.71 23.63
C GLU A 297 3.55 24.42 22.34
N VAL A 298 3.58 23.15 21.93
CA VAL A 298 3.98 22.76 20.57
C VAL A 298 2.71 22.64 19.74
N ALA A 299 2.75 23.16 18.51
CA ALA A 299 1.66 22.95 17.55
C ALA A 299 1.32 21.46 17.43
N GLU A 300 0.03 21.15 17.28
CA GLU A 300 -0.44 19.78 17.14
C GLU A 300 0.15 19.14 15.89
N GLN A 301 0.77 17.97 16.06
CA GLN A 301 1.40 17.22 14.98
C GLN A 301 0.77 15.83 14.93
N VAL A 302 -0.25 15.69 14.10
CA VAL A 302 -0.97 14.43 13.90
C VAL A 302 -0.80 13.96 12.47
N PHE A 303 -0.33 12.73 12.31
CA PHE A 303 -0.36 12.01 11.04
C PHE A 303 -1.61 11.13 10.98
N ALA A 304 -2.36 11.22 9.89
CA ALA A 304 -3.52 10.38 9.63
C ALA A 304 -3.20 9.34 8.56
N TRP A 305 -3.35 8.07 8.91
CA TRP A 305 -3.18 6.92 8.02
C TRP A 305 -4.55 6.31 7.70
N PRO A 306 -5.17 6.64 6.55
CA PRO A 306 -6.37 5.96 6.11
C PRO A 306 -6.04 4.50 5.75
N LEU A 307 -6.76 3.55 6.35
CA LEU A 307 -6.59 2.13 6.10
C LEU A 307 -7.29 1.71 4.82
N SER A 308 -6.55 1.03 3.96
CA SER A 308 -7.11 0.25 2.85
C SER A 308 -7.84 -0.99 3.38
N PRO A 309 -8.90 -1.47 2.70
CA PRO A 309 -9.61 -2.70 3.10
C PRO A 309 -8.75 -3.97 3.14
N VAL A 310 -7.58 -3.98 2.47
CA VAL A 310 -6.65 -5.12 2.45
C VAL A 310 -5.50 -5.00 3.46
N GLU A 311 -5.30 -3.82 4.05
CA GLU A 311 -4.22 -3.61 5.03
C GLU A 311 -4.52 -4.32 6.34
N ARG A 312 -3.43 -4.70 7.02
CA ARG A 312 -3.48 -5.30 8.35
C ARG A 312 -3.04 -4.27 9.37
N ILE A 313 -3.89 -3.99 10.35
CA ILE A 313 -3.61 -3.01 11.41
C ILE A 313 -2.36 -3.41 12.20
N GLU A 314 -2.15 -4.71 12.43
CA GLU A 314 -0.96 -5.20 13.13
C GLU A 314 0.34 -4.79 12.42
N THR A 315 0.35 -4.80 11.08
CA THR A 315 1.52 -4.43 10.28
C THR A 315 1.80 -2.94 10.39
N VAL A 316 0.77 -2.09 10.24
CA VAL A 316 0.91 -0.63 10.35
C VAL A 316 1.33 -0.23 11.78
N GLN A 317 0.76 -0.90 12.78
CA GLN A 317 1.13 -0.71 14.18
C GLN A 317 2.59 -1.10 14.42
N GLN A 318 3.04 -2.25 13.93
CA GLN A 318 4.43 -2.67 14.10
C GLN A 318 5.40 -1.71 13.41
N ASP A 319 5.12 -1.31 12.16
CA ASP A 319 5.94 -0.35 11.42
C ASP A 319 6.11 0.97 12.19
N PHE A 320 5.03 1.46 12.81
CA PHE A 320 5.09 2.64 13.65
C PHE A 320 5.92 2.43 14.93
N LEU A 321 5.75 1.30 15.61
CA LEU A 321 6.48 1.01 16.84
C LEU A 321 7.98 0.84 16.57
N ASP A 322 8.34 0.19 15.48
CA ASP A 322 9.73 0.05 15.03
C ASP A 322 10.35 1.44 14.80
N LEU A 323 9.63 2.34 14.12
CA LEU A 323 10.06 3.73 13.92
C LEU A 323 10.23 4.49 15.25
N MET A 324 9.32 4.31 16.22
CA MET A 324 9.44 4.97 17.52
C MET A 324 10.67 4.48 18.30
N VAL A 325 10.96 3.17 18.23
CA VAL A 325 12.17 2.58 18.82
C VAL A 325 13.43 3.13 18.14
N GLU A 326 13.47 3.18 16.81
CA GLU A 326 14.58 3.76 16.04
C GLU A 326 14.82 5.24 16.39
N CYS A 327 13.73 5.99 16.60
CA CYS A 327 13.77 7.40 16.99
C CYS A 327 14.05 7.63 18.49
N GLN A 328 14.18 6.57 19.30
CA GLN A 328 14.35 6.63 20.76
C GLN A 328 13.20 7.37 21.47
N VAL A 329 11.96 7.03 21.13
CA VAL A 329 10.75 7.53 21.80
C VAL A 329 10.22 6.46 22.73
N GLU A 330 10.29 6.70 24.04
CA GLU A 330 9.86 5.73 25.06
C GLU A 330 8.43 5.98 25.58
N HIS A 331 7.93 7.21 25.42
CA HIS A 331 6.64 7.64 25.93
C HIS A 331 5.57 7.45 24.85
N ILE A 332 5.07 6.21 24.73
CA ILE A 332 4.06 5.84 23.76
C ILE A 332 2.77 5.47 24.51
N ARG A 333 1.64 5.96 24.02
CA ARG A 333 0.31 5.62 24.51
C ARG A 333 -0.54 5.09 23.36
N LEU A 334 -0.82 3.79 23.37
CA LEU A 334 -1.75 3.14 22.45
C LEU A 334 -3.12 3.11 23.13
N LEU A 335 -4.11 3.80 22.54
CA LEU A 335 -5.49 3.86 23.04
C LEU A 335 -6.26 2.59 22.70
N HIS A 336 -6.98 2.06 23.68
CA HIS A 336 -7.76 0.83 23.49
C HIS A 336 -9.04 1.11 22.68
N ASP A 337 -9.76 2.16 23.04
CA ASP A 337 -11.03 2.48 22.41
C ASP A 337 -10.83 3.34 21.15
N ALA A 338 -11.67 3.08 20.14
CA ALA A 338 -11.71 3.89 18.94
C ALA A 338 -12.28 5.29 19.23
N LEU A 339 -11.65 6.30 18.66
CA LEU A 339 -12.15 7.68 18.71
C LEU A 339 -13.35 7.85 17.78
N PRO A 340 -14.36 8.67 18.15
CA PRO A 340 -15.45 9.02 17.25
C PRO A 340 -14.94 9.75 16.00
N GLU A 341 -15.75 9.72 14.93
CA GLU A 341 -15.41 10.38 13.66
C GLU A 341 -15.14 11.88 13.90
N ARG A 342 -14.08 12.41 13.28
CA ARG A 342 -13.72 13.85 13.32
C ARG A 342 -13.46 14.41 14.72
N THR A 343 -13.18 13.56 15.69
CA THR A 343 -12.70 14.00 17.01
C THR A 343 -11.20 14.25 16.94
N GLU A 344 -10.73 15.34 17.56
CA GLU A 344 -9.30 15.63 17.71
C GLU A 344 -8.61 14.52 18.52
N LEU A 345 -7.36 14.23 18.17
CA LEU A 345 -6.57 13.24 18.88
C LEU A 345 -6.16 13.83 20.24
N PRO A 346 -6.42 13.16 21.38
CA PRO A 346 -5.95 13.66 22.67
C PRO A 346 -4.43 13.78 22.68
N THR A 347 -3.94 14.84 23.29
CA THR A 347 -2.50 14.99 23.55
C THR A 347 -1.99 13.86 24.45
N TYR A 348 -0.68 13.60 24.43
CA TYR A 348 -0.08 12.58 25.29
C TYR A 348 -0.50 12.70 26.78
N ALA A 349 -0.49 13.92 27.34
CA ALA A 349 -0.88 14.16 28.73
C ALA A 349 -2.37 13.83 29.00
N GLN A 350 -3.25 14.11 28.04
CA GLN A 350 -4.68 13.76 28.13
C GLN A 350 -4.88 12.25 27.98
N ALA A 351 -4.17 11.62 27.04
CA ALA A 351 -4.26 10.20 26.72
C ALA A 351 -3.84 9.28 27.88
N LEU A 352 -3.03 9.77 28.83
CA LEU A 352 -2.71 9.04 30.07
C LEU A 352 -3.93 8.78 30.96
N ASN A 353 -5.00 9.57 30.81
CA ASN A 353 -6.24 9.42 31.58
C ASN A 353 -7.30 8.56 30.86
N LEU A 354 -7.01 8.09 29.63
CA LEU A 354 -7.91 7.26 28.83
C LEU A 354 -7.48 5.78 28.86
N PRO A 355 -8.38 4.82 28.61
CA PRO A 355 -8.00 3.41 28.42
C PRO A 355 -6.94 3.25 27.34
N GLY A 356 -5.81 2.68 27.71
CA GLY A 356 -4.65 2.52 26.85
C GLY A 356 -3.45 2.02 27.63
N HIS A 357 -2.35 1.75 26.93
CA HIS A 357 -1.13 1.23 27.53
C HIS A 357 0.10 1.72 26.77
N ASN A 358 1.28 1.51 27.35
CA ASN A 358 2.54 1.69 26.62
C ASN A 358 2.94 0.33 26.00
N PRO A 359 2.95 0.19 24.66
CA PRO A 359 3.21 -1.08 24.00
C PRO A 359 4.65 -1.61 24.19
N LEU A 360 5.59 -0.77 24.65
CA LEU A 360 6.97 -1.20 24.96
C LEU A 360 7.07 -1.94 26.31
N PHE A 361 6.12 -1.71 27.21
CA PHE A 361 6.08 -2.32 28.53
C PHE A 361 4.82 -3.19 28.62
N ALA A 362 4.98 -4.49 28.34
CA ALA A 362 3.86 -5.43 28.37
C ALA A 362 3.10 -5.35 29.71
N GLU A 363 1.85 -4.90 29.68
CA GLU A 363 0.97 -4.99 30.83
C GLU A 363 0.62 -6.48 31.02
N HIS A 364 1.05 -7.03 32.15
CA HIS A 364 0.55 -8.32 32.62
C HIS A 364 -0.85 -8.07 33.16
N HIS A 365 -1.86 -8.21 32.30
CA HIS A 365 -3.25 -8.28 32.73
C HIS A 365 -3.73 -9.73 32.74
#